data_AF-A0A4S8FD41-F1
#
_entry.id   AF-A0A4S8FD41-F1
#
_cell.length_a   1.000
_cell.length_b   1.000
_cell.length_c   1.000
_cell.angle_alpha   90.00
_cell.angle_beta   90.00
_cell.angle_gamma   90.00
#
_symmetry.space_group_name_H-M   'P 1'
#
loop_
_entity.id
_entity.type
_entity.pdbx_description
1 polymer ?
#
loop_
_entity_poly.entity_id
_entity_poly.type
_entity_poly.pdbx_seq_one_letter_code
_entity_poly.pdbx_strand_id
1 'polypeptide(L)'
;MTTSSFASSDEIHSRFSRAMSEMCRQEVHQYGVLLELVHDINAAVLLADSDQHEALECHGELARLNIERHSAIRVGTADELSNIRRVFRVMGMHPVGYYDLAAASVPGHSTAFRPVDDDILHIKPFRIFTSLLRPELIEDEALHGNAAAILELSDIFPTQVLSVVARTERQGGLPEADADAFMHGVTETLRWYNKVTVDEKIYHQLRSVHRLITDVVCFKGPHINHLTPRTLDIDAVQMEMPQQGIRTKDVIEGPAKRIHQILLRQTSFKEMEEHITFVGSNDHAGSHTAHFGEIEQLGIALTRPSRQLYDELPSQVREIDGEGNISSDYSERVKTVSADFPDDLTELYERGLAFFRYEQRDQKPFAAAAKDGSPWNIRTLVQSSSVAITPIIYENFLPVSATGISQSNFGGAKQKSYSAKATFEAQPGTYVLDEIELYEAAQSHSEEVLRLRYMAEVQA
;
A
#
# COMPACT_ATOMS: atom_id res chain seq x y z
N MET A 1 -8.62 -22.24 36.40
CA MET A 1 -9.03 -21.59 35.14
C MET A 1 -7.84 -20.80 34.66
N THR A 2 -7.14 -21.28 33.64
CA THR A 2 -6.09 -20.52 32.98
C THR A 2 -6.78 -19.37 32.23
N THR A 3 -6.59 -18.15 32.71
CA THR A 3 -6.92 -16.95 31.96
C THR A 3 -6.06 -16.97 30.70
N SER A 4 -6.63 -17.44 29.58
CA SER A 4 -5.96 -17.38 28.28
C SER A 4 -5.74 -15.92 27.94
N SER A 5 -4.48 -15.47 27.89
CA SER A 5 -4.14 -14.15 27.36
C SER A 5 -4.42 -14.13 25.87
N PHE A 6 -5.06 -13.06 25.39
CA PHE A 6 -5.18 -12.80 23.96
C PHE A 6 -3.88 -12.18 23.45
N ALA A 7 -3.48 -12.56 22.24
CA ALA A 7 -2.44 -11.91 21.49
C ALA A 7 -2.90 -10.50 21.09
N SER A 8 -1.99 -9.52 21.13
CA SER A 8 -2.26 -8.19 20.58
C SER A 8 -2.37 -8.27 19.06
N SER A 9 -3.40 -7.67 18.46
CA SER A 9 -3.54 -7.55 17.01
C SER A 9 -2.30 -6.94 16.37
N ASP A 10 -1.68 -5.97 17.02
CA ASP A 10 -0.49 -5.29 16.52
C ASP A 10 0.73 -6.20 16.55
N GLU A 11 0.82 -7.10 17.53
CA GLU A 11 1.89 -8.10 17.60
C GLU A 11 1.72 -9.15 16.50
N ILE A 12 0.50 -9.64 16.30
CA ILE A 12 0.16 -10.56 15.20
C ILE A 12 0.50 -9.90 13.85
N HIS A 13 0.16 -8.62 13.69
CA HIS A 13 0.49 -7.84 12.50
C HIS A 13 2.01 -7.78 12.24
N SER A 14 2.82 -7.48 13.26
CA SER A 14 4.28 -7.48 13.12
C SER A 14 4.83 -8.87 12.79
N ARG A 15 4.32 -9.93 13.43
CA ARG A 15 4.70 -11.31 13.13
C ARG A 15 4.39 -11.66 11.67
N PHE A 16 3.22 -11.26 11.18
CA PHE A 16 2.79 -11.49 9.82
C PHE A 16 3.65 -10.75 8.79
N SER A 17 3.90 -9.45 8.96
CA SER A 17 4.78 -8.66 8.07
C SER A 17 6.17 -9.30 7.94
N ARG A 18 6.75 -9.75 9.06
CA ARG A 18 8.03 -10.46 9.08
C ARG A 18 7.95 -11.82 8.37
N ALA A 19 6.91 -12.62 8.63
CA ALA A 19 6.73 -13.92 8.00
C ALA A 19 6.58 -13.79 6.47
N MET A 20 5.84 -12.77 6.01
CA MET A 20 5.68 -12.46 4.59
C MET A 20 6.99 -12.04 3.93
N SER A 21 7.79 -11.20 4.61
CA SER A 21 9.11 -10.80 4.11
C SER A 21 10.09 -11.97 4.02
N GLU A 22 10.10 -12.84 5.02
CA GLU A 22 10.95 -14.03 5.00
C GLU A 22 10.50 -15.03 3.92
N MET A 23 9.20 -15.26 3.78
CA MET A 23 8.66 -16.08 2.70
C MET A 23 9.03 -15.53 1.32
N CYS A 24 8.83 -14.24 1.09
CA CYS A 24 9.15 -13.60 -0.19
C CYS A 24 10.65 -13.64 -0.49
N ARG A 25 11.52 -13.48 0.53
CA ARG A 25 12.99 -13.62 0.37
C ARG A 25 13.40 -15.03 -0.03
N GLN A 26 12.72 -16.05 0.49
CA GLN A 26 12.98 -17.45 0.14
C GLN A 26 12.49 -17.79 -1.27
N GLU A 27 11.38 -17.20 -1.69
CA GLU A 27 10.76 -17.44 -3.00
C GLU A 27 11.43 -16.61 -4.11
N VAL A 28 11.87 -15.39 -3.81
CA VAL A 28 12.34 -14.40 -4.80
C VAL A 28 13.73 -13.88 -4.42
N HIS A 29 14.78 -14.45 -5.03
CA HIS A 29 16.17 -14.07 -4.73
C HIS A 29 16.42 -12.55 -4.91
N GLN A 30 15.88 -11.95 -5.98
CA GLN A 30 16.05 -10.52 -6.25
C GLN A 30 15.43 -9.61 -5.17
N TYR A 31 14.45 -10.09 -4.42
CA TYR A 31 13.87 -9.34 -3.31
C TYR A 31 14.89 -9.19 -2.16
N GLY A 32 15.69 -10.23 -1.88
CA GLY A 32 16.79 -10.14 -0.91
C GLY A 32 17.82 -9.08 -1.31
N VAL A 33 18.24 -9.09 -2.58
CA VAL A 33 19.19 -8.11 -3.14
C VAL A 33 18.62 -6.69 -3.06
N LEU A 34 17.33 -6.50 -3.36
CA LEU A 34 16.67 -5.21 -3.23
C LEU A 34 16.69 -4.69 -1.80
N LEU A 35 16.42 -5.53 -0.80
CA LEU A 35 16.43 -5.12 0.60
C LEU A 35 17.80 -4.61 1.06
N GLU A 36 18.88 -5.27 0.63
CA GLU A 36 20.25 -4.84 0.91
C GLU A 36 20.55 -3.49 0.23
N LEU A 37 20.19 -3.36 -1.06
CA LEU A 37 20.37 -2.11 -1.79
C LEU A 37 19.64 -0.93 -1.14
N VAL A 38 18.39 -1.14 -0.74
CA VAL A 38 17.57 -0.11 -0.08
C VAL A 38 18.17 0.27 1.28
N HIS A 39 18.68 -0.71 2.03
CA HIS A 39 19.36 -0.44 3.30
C HIS A 39 20.58 0.48 3.10
N ASP A 40 21.43 0.15 2.12
CA ASP A 40 22.66 0.91 1.83
C ASP A 40 22.34 2.35 1.37
N ILE A 41 21.33 2.51 0.51
CA ILE A 41 20.91 3.83 0.01
C ILE A 41 20.29 4.66 1.14
N ASN A 42 19.42 4.08 1.96
CA ASN A 42 18.84 4.79 3.11
C ASN A 42 19.95 5.24 4.08
N ALA A 43 20.92 4.37 4.38
CA ALA A 43 22.06 4.73 5.21
C ALA A 43 22.89 5.87 4.60
N ALA A 44 23.14 5.85 3.29
CA ALA A 44 23.87 6.90 2.59
C ALA A 44 23.14 8.25 2.63
N VAL A 45 21.81 8.25 2.46
CA VAL A 45 20.97 9.46 2.58
C VAL A 45 21.06 10.04 4.00
N LEU A 46 20.87 9.21 5.03
CA LEU A 46 20.93 9.63 6.43
C LEU A 46 22.33 10.11 6.86
N LEU A 47 23.40 9.61 6.24
CA LEU A 47 24.77 10.09 6.48
C LEU A 47 25.05 11.43 5.80
N ALA A 48 24.42 11.69 4.66
CA ALA A 48 24.60 12.92 3.88
C ALA A 48 23.75 14.09 4.40
N ASP A 49 22.62 13.80 5.04
CA ASP A 49 21.68 14.79 5.58
C ASP A 49 21.45 14.58 7.08
N SER A 50 22.26 15.27 7.90
CA SER A 50 22.16 15.19 9.36
C SER A 50 20.83 15.71 9.90
N ASP A 51 20.23 16.71 9.24
CA ASP A 51 19.00 17.34 9.68
C ASP A 51 17.82 16.40 9.42
N GLN A 52 17.80 15.72 8.27
CA GLN A 52 16.83 14.66 7.98
C GLN A 52 16.99 13.48 8.94
N HIS A 53 18.22 13.09 9.27
CA HIS A 53 18.47 12.02 10.23
C HIS A 53 17.93 12.39 11.63
N GLU A 54 18.27 13.57 12.14
CA GLU A 54 17.77 14.03 13.45
C GLU A 54 16.24 14.15 13.46
N ALA A 55 15.62 14.64 12.38
CA ALA A 55 14.17 14.70 12.25
C ALA A 55 13.52 13.30 12.30
N LEU A 56 14.02 12.34 11.52
CA LEU A 56 13.49 10.97 11.52
C LEU A 56 13.72 10.27 12.86
N GLU A 57 14.82 10.55 13.56
CA GLU A 57 15.10 10.01 14.89
C GLU A 57 14.15 10.60 15.94
N CYS A 58 14.02 11.92 15.98
CA CYS A 58 13.16 12.63 16.92
C CYS A 58 11.70 12.20 16.79
N HIS A 59 11.26 11.95 15.56
CA HIS A 59 9.90 11.52 15.29
C HIS A 59 9.71 10.00 15.33
N GLY A 60 10.73 9.18 15.61
CA GLY A 60 10.59 7.71 15.70
C GLY A 60 10.48 6.97 14.36
N GLU A 61 10.66 7.67 13.23
CA GLU A 61 10.49 7.14 11.88
C GLU A 61 11.67 6.24 11.42
N LEU A 62 12.84 6.31 12.07
CA LEU A 62 13.97 5.43 11.74
C LEU A 62 13.67 3.94 11.99
N ALA A 63 12.98 3.64 13.09
CA ALA A 63 12.61 2.27 13.43
C ALA A 63 11.60 1.72 12.41
N ARG A 64 10.66 2.58 11.99
CA ARG A 64 9.65 2.31 10.97
C ARG A 64 10.28 2.03 9.60
N LEU A 65 11.24 2.86 9.15
CA LEU A 65 11.84 2.79 7.81
C LEU A 65 12.40 1.40 7.46
N ASN A 66 13.01 0.70 8.42
CA ASN A 66 13.65 -0.60 8.19
C ASN A 66 12.66 -1.78 8.06
N ILE A 67 11.43 -1.62 8.55
CA ILE A 67 10.41 -2.67 8.54
C ILE A 67 9.23 -2.35 7.62
N GLU A 68 9.14 -1.11 7.16
CA GLU A 68 8.05 -0.61 6.36
C GLU A 68 8.01 -1.26 4.97
N ARG A 69 6.86 -1.88 4.72
CA ARG A 69 6.60 -2.64 3.50
C ARG A 69 5.11 -2.55 3.14
N HIS A 70 4.80 -2.75 1.87
CA HIS A 70 3.46 -3.14 1.46
C HIS A 70 3.51 -4.39 0.58
N SER A 71 2.39 -5.10 0.49
CA SER A 71 2.22 -6.24 -0.43
C SER A 71 0.98 -6.03 -1.30
N ALA A 72 0.89 -6.77 -2.40
CA ALA A 72 -0.33 -6.86 -3.19
C ALA A 72 -0.75 -8.30 -3.44
N ILE A 73 -2.05 -8.57 -3.34
CA ILE A 73 -2.67 -9.88 -3.61
C ILE A 73 -3.94 -9.70 -4.43
N ARG A 74 -4.41 -10.78 -5.05
CA ARG A 74 -5.62 -10.79 -5.88
C ARG A 74 -6.51 -11.96 -5.50
N VAL A 75 -7.80 -11.72 -5.35
CA VAL A 75 -8.83 -12.72 -5.07
C VAL A 75 -9.83 -12.75 -6.21
N GLY A 76 -10.47 -13.90 -6.42
CA GLY A 76 -11.39 -14.15 -7.53
C GLY A 76 -12.87 -13.95 -7.18
N THR A 77 -13.26 -14.09 -5.92
CA THR A 77 -14.67 -14.02 -5.51
C THR A 77 -14.95 -13.06 -4.35
N ALA A 78 -16.21 -12.63 -4.24
CA ALA A 78 -16.67 -11.82 -3.12
C ALA A 78 -16.54 -12.55 -1.76
N ASP A 79 -16.73 -13.87 -1.74
CA ASP A 79 -16.58 -14.68 -0.54
C ASP A 79 -15.11 -14.79 -0.10
N GLU A 80 -14.19 -14.92 -1.07
CA GLU A 80 -12.75 -14.86 -0.81
C GLU A 80 -12.34 -13.50 -0.23
N LEU A 81 -12.83 -12.39 -0.80
CA LEU A 81 -12.59 -11.04 -0.27
C LEU A 81 -13.18 -10.87 1.15
N SER A 82 -14.39 -11.39 1.39
CA SER A 82 -15.04 -11.33 2.70
C SER A 82 -14.25 -12.10 3.75
N ASN A 83 -13.76 -13.30 3.41
CA ASN A 83 -12.95 -14.11 4.30
C ASN A 83 -11.57 -13.48 4.56
N ILE A 84 -10.90 -12.94 3.53
CA ILE A 84 -9.59 -12.31 3.72
C ILE A 84 -9.67 -11.04 4.58
N ARG A 85 -10.75 -10.26 4.45
CA ARG A 85 -11.03 -9.14 5.36
C ARG A 85 -11.08 -9.61 6.81
N ARG A 86 -11.79 -10.70 7.09
CA ARG A 86 -11.94 -11.23 8.45
C ARG A 86 -10.59 -11.72 9.00
N VAL A 87 -9.77 -12.36 8.16
CA VAL A 87 -8.38 -12.72 8.50
C VAL A 87 -7.56 -11.47 8.83
N PHE A 88 -7.58 -10.45 7.96
CA PHE A 88 -6.86 -9.19 8.17
C PHE A 88 -7.34 -8.41 9.40
N ARG A 89 -8.63 -8.53 9.76
CA ARG A 89 -9.19 -7.92 10.96
C ARG A 89 -8.57 -8.47 12.26
N VAL A 90 -8.16 -9.74 12.27
CA VAL A 90 -7.42 -10.34 13.42
C VAL A 90 -6.08 -9.62 13.66
N MET A 91 -5.52 -9.01 12.61
CA MET A 91 -4.26 -8.26 12.64
C MET A 91 -4.48 -6.75 12.75
N GLY A 92 -5.68 -6.30 13.10
CA GLY A 92 -5.97 -4.87 13.22
C GLY A 92 -5.92 -4.12 11.89
N MET A 93 -6.06 -4.82 10.76
CA MET A 93 -6.05 -4.21 9.43
C MET A 93 -7.49 -4.02 8.94
N HIS A 94 -7.75 -2.85 8.34
CA HIS A 94 -9.06 -2.39 7.90
C HIS A 94 -8.99 -2.02 6.42
N PRO A 95 -10.08 -2.19 5.66
CA PRO A 95 -10.15 -1.72 4.27
C PRO A 95 -10.20 -0.19 4.22
N VAL A 96 -9.24 0.43 3.54
CA VAL A 96 -9.11 1.87 3.38
C VAL A 96 -8.94 2.20 1.90
N GLY A 97 -9.72 3.16 1.43
CA GLY A 97 -9.72 3.60 0.04
C GLY A 97 -10.36 2.60 -0.92
N TYR A 98 -10.78 3.10 -2.07
CA TYR A 98 -11.34 2.30 -3.17
C TYR A 98 -10.62 2.64 -4.47
N TYR A 99 -10.21 1.61 -5.21
CA TYR A 99 -9.43 1.74 -6.44
C TYR A 99 -10.12 0.98 -7.57
N ASP A 100 -10.63 1.70 -8.58
CA ASP A 100 -11.27 1.10 -9.77
C ASP A 100 -10.23 0.83 -10.87
N LEU A 101 -9.71 -0.39 -10.92
CA LEU A 101 -8.65 -0.76 -11.87
C LEU A 101 -9.17 -0.87 -13.31
N ALA A 102 -10.48 -0.99 -13.52
CA ALA A 102 -11.09 -1.06 -14.84
C ALA A 102 -10.85 0.21 -15.67
N ALA A 103 -10.66 1.37 -15.01
CA ALA A 103 -10.25 2.61 -15.68
C ALA A 103 -8.87 2.50 -16.37
N ALA A 104 -8.03 1.56 -15.94
CA ALA A 104 -6.76 1.19 -16.56
C ALA A 104 -6.83 -0.10 -17.39
N SER A 105 -8.03 -0.59 -17.74
CA SER A 105 -8.26 -1.83 -18.51
C SER A 105 -7.85 -3.11 -17.78
N VAL A 106 -7.71 -3.05 -16.46
CA VAL A 106 -7.43 -4.20 -15.61
C VAL A 106 -8.77 -4.70 -15.05
N PRO A 107 -9.14 -5.98 -15.20
CA PRO A 107 -10.50 -6.46 -14.90
C PRO A 107 -10.73 -6.68 -13.40
N GLY A 108 -10.64 -5.62 -12.60
CA GLY A 108 -10.78 -5.69 -11.16
C GLY A 108 -10.98 -4.34 -10.47
N HIS A 109 -11.18 -4.40 -9.17
CA HIS A 109 -11.23 -3.26 -8.25
C HIS A 109 -10.62 -3.65 -6.91
N SER A 110 -10.18 -2.68 -6.12
CA SER A 110 -9.31 -2.96 -4.98
C SER A 110 -9.56 -2.05 -3.78
N THR A 111 -9.05 -2.48 -2.64
CA THR A 111 -8.91 -1.70 -1.40
C THR A 111 -7.57 -2.00 -0.74
N ALA A 112 -7.09 -1.13 0.14
CA ALA A 112 -5.90 -1.36 0.93
C ALA A 112 -6.27 -1.80 2.34
N PHE A 113 -5.82 -2.98 2.77
CA PHE A 113 -5.91 -3.38 4.16
C PHE A 113 -4.72 -2.84 4.94
N ARG A 114 -4.98 -2.04 5.97
CA ARG A 114 -3.94 -1.45 6.83
C ARG A 114 -4.46 -1.08 8.21
N PRO A 115 -3.57 -0.87 9.22
CA PRO A 115 -3.98 -0.21 10.45
C PRO A 115 -4.54 1.18 10.17
N VAL A 116 -5.39 1.67 11.07
CA VAL A 116 -6.05 2.98 10.95
C VAL A 116 -5.77 3.90 12.14
N ASP A 117 -5.23 3.33 13.21
CA ASP A 117 -4.70 4.07 14.34
C ASP A 117 -3.33 4.67 13.95
N ASP A 118 -3.18 5.98 14.12
CA ASP A 118 -1.98 6.71 13.70
C ASP A 118 -0.73 6.29 14.48
N ASP A 119 -0.87 6.04 15.79
CA ASP A 119 0.24 5.58 16.64
C ASP A 119 0.69 4.18 16.20
N ILE A 120 -0.26 3.31 15.83
CA ILE A 120 0.08 1.98 15.31
C ILE A 120 0.72 2.08 13.93
N LEU A 121 0.21 2.93 13.02
CA LEU A 121 0.83 3.12 11.69
C LEU A 121 2.26 3.65 11.80
N HIS A 122 2.49 4.55 12.75
CA HIS A 122 3.81 5.09 13.02
C HIS A 122 4.83 4.00 13.36
N ILE A 123 4.41 2.92 14.04
CA ILE A 123 5.30 1.84 14.48
C ILE A 123 5.25 0.64 13.52
N LYS A 124 4.10 0.36 12.90
CA LYS A 124 3.79 -0.90 12.19
C LYS A 124 3.00 -0.63 10.90
N PRO A 125 3.63 -0.04 9.87
CA PRO A 125 2.94 0.45 8.67
C PRO A 125 2.75 -0.63 7.58
N PHE A 126 2.63 -1.91 7.95
CA PHE A 126 2.46 -2.95 6.93
C PHE A 126 1.04 -2.91 6.34
N ARG A 127 0.99 -2.95 5.01
CA ARG A 127 -0.20 -2.67 4.19
C ARG A 127 -0.35 -3.73 3.12
N ILE A 128 -1.58 -4.12 2.80
CA ILE A 128 -1.85 -5.07 1.70
C ILE A 128 -2.89 -4.51 0.74
N PHE A 129 -2.46 -4.23 -0.48
CA PHE A 129 -3.36 -3.93 -1.59
C PHE A 129 -4.06 -5.20 -2.07
N THR A 130 -5.37 -5.27 -1.94
CA THR A 130 -6.15 -6.46 -2.28
C THR A 130 -7.11 -6.15 -3.41
N SER A 131 -6.92 -6.81 -4.55
CA SER A 131 -7.77 -6.67 -5.74
C SER A 131 -8.76 -7.82 -5.80
N LEU A 132 -10.02 -7.51 -6.08
CA LEU A 132 -11.05 -8.47 -6.46
C LEU A 132 -11.18 -8.46 -7.99
N LEU A 133 -11.06 -9.64 -8.60
CA LEU A 133 -11.37 -9.86 -10.01
C LEU A 133 -12.84 -9.53 -10.27
N ARG A 134 -13.13 -8.97 -11.45
CA ARG A 134 -14.47 -8.76 -11.96
C ARG A 134 -14.71 -9.65 -13.18
N PRO A 135 -15.13 -10.91 -12.98
CA PRO A 135 -15.33 -11.86 -14.08
C PRO A 135 -16.33 -11.35 -15.13
N GLU A 136 -17.26 -10.49 -14.74
CA GLU A 136 -18.22 -9.87 -15.67
C GLU A 136 -17.58 -8.97 -16.74
N LEU A 137 -16.28 -8.65 -16.61
CA LEU A 137 -15.50 -7.94 -17.63
C LEU A 137 -14.86 -8.88 -18.67
N ILE A 138 -15.09 -10.20 -18.56
CA ILE A 138 -14.71 -11.19 -19.57
C ILE A 138 -15.81 -11.24 -20.64
N GLU A 139 -15.51 -10.73 -21.84
CA GLU A 139 -16.50 -10.62 -22.93
C GLU A 139 -16.93 -11.97 -23.52
N ASP A 140 -16.02 -12.95 -23.57
CA ASP A 140 -16.35 -14.30 -24.07
C ASP A 140 -17.17 -15.06 -23.01
N GLU A 141 -18.45 -15.29 -23.31
CA GLU A 141 -19.40 -15.94 -22.39
C GLU A 141 -18.96 -17.35 -21.95
N ALA A 142 -18.29 -18.11 -22.83
CA ALA A 142 -17.84 -19.46 -22.51
C ALA A 142 -16.62 -19.41 -21.56
N LEU A 143 -15.68 -18.49 -21.80
CA LEU A 143 -14.54 -18.28 -20.90
C LEU A 143 -14.96 -17.67 -19.56
N HIS A 144 -15.92 -16.76 -19.57
CA HIS A 144 -16.54 -16.23 -18.36
C HIS A 144 -17.16 -17.36 -17.53
N GLY A 145 -17.96 -18.23 -18.15
CA GLY A 145 -18.56 -19.40 -17.50
C GLY A 145 -17.51 -20.37 -16.94
N ASN A 146 -16.44 -20.63 -17.69
CA ASN A 146 -15.33 -21.46 -17.21
C ASN A 146 -14.63 -20.84 -16.00
N ALA A 147 -14.30 -19.54 -16.07
CA ALA A 147 -13.64 -18.84 -14.97
C ALA A 147 -14.50 -18.85 -13.70
N ALA A 148 -15.81 -18.58 -13.82
CA ALA A 148 -16.74 -18.64 -12.71
C ALA A 148 -16.81 -20.04 -12.08
N ALA A 149 -16.90 -21.09 -12.90
CA ALA A 149 -16.94 -22.47 -12.41
C ALA A 149 -15.65 -22.91 -11.69
N ILE A 150 -14.48 -22.46 -12.17
CA ILE A 150 -13.19 -22.74 -11.51
C ILE A 150 -13.13 -22.02 -10.16
N LEU A 151 -13.53 -20.75 -10.11
CA LEU A 151 -13.54 -19.95 -8.89
C LEU A 151 -14.54 -20.47 -7.85
N GLU A 152 -15.69 -20.99 -8.26
CA GLU A 152 -16.69 -21.58 -7.36
C GLU A 152 -16.16 -22.86 -6.67
N LEU A 153 -15.26 -23.59 -7.32
CA LEU A 153 -14.62 -24.79 -6.78
C LEU A 153 -13.35 -24.47 -5.97
N SER A 154 -12.92 -23.22 -5.95
CA SER A 154 -11.71 -22.78 -5.25
C SER A 154 -11.93 -22.72 -3.74
N ASP A 155 -11.05 -23.36 -2.98
CA ASP A 155 -10.98 -23.24 -1.52
C ASP A 155 -9.59 -22.74 -1.12
N ILE A 156 -9.44 -21.42 -1.09
CA ILE A 156 -8.13 -20.78 -0.86
C ILE A 156 -7.73 -20.76 0.63
N PHE A 157 -8.69 -20.88 1.55
CA PHE A 157 -8.42 -20.75 2.99
C PHE A 157 -8.45 -22.11 3.68
N PRO A 158 -7.37 -22.53 4.36
CA PRO A 158 -7.42 -23.71 5.20
C PRO A 158 -8.55 -23.61 6.23
N THR A 159 -9.38 -24.66 6.37
CA THR A 159 -10.53 -24.67 7.30
C THR A 159 -10.15 -24.28 8.73
N GLN A 160 -8.92 -24.60 9.13
CA GLN A 160 -8.37 -24.26 10.44
C GLN A 160 -8.22 -22.74 10.62
N VAL A 161 -7.79 -22.00 9.59
CA VAL A 161 -7.66 -20.53 9.62
C VAL A 161 -9.03 -19.90 9.84
N LEU A 162 -10.03 -20.27 9.03
CA LEU A 162 -11.38 -19.71 9.17
C LEU A 162 -12.05 -20.10 10.50
N SER A 163 -11.74 -21.29 11.02
CA SER A 163 -12.21 -21.73 12.35
C SER A 163 -11.62 -20.87 13.47
N VAL A 164 -10.33 -20.52 13.37
CA VAL A 164 -9.67 -19.61 14.32
C VAL A 164 -10.26 -18.21 14.21
N VAL A 165 -10.45 -17.67 13.01
CA VAL A 165 -11.12 -16.37 12.79
C VAL A 165 -12.50 -16.33 13.45
N ALA A 166 -13.34 -17.33 13.20
CA ALA A 166 -14.68 -17.42 13.79
C ALA A 166 -14.67 -17.59 15.32
N ARG A 167 -13.60 -18.15 15.90
CA ARG A 167 -13.40 -18.18 17.35
C ARG A 167 -12.96 -16.82 17.88
N THR A 168 -12.00 -16.18 17.24
CA THR A 168 -11.51 -14.83 17.57
C THR A 168 -12.65 -13.81 17.59
N GLU A 169 -13.50 -13.82 16.56
CA GLU A 169 -14.68 -12.95 16.47
C GLU A 169 -15.67 -13.17 17.63
N ARG A 170 -15.88 -14.43 18.06
CA ARG A 170 -16.78 -14.77 19.18
C ARG A 170 -16.18 -14.46 20.55
N GLN A 171 -14.86 -14.58 20.70
CA GLN A 171 -14.16 -14.42 21.98
C GLN A 171 -13.64 -13.00 22.22
N GLY A 172 -13.61 -12.16 21.18
CA GLY A 172 -13.12 -10.79 21.23
C GLY A 172 -11.60 -10.65 21.09
N GLY A 173 -10.89 -11.74 20.77
CA GLY A 173 -9.43 -11.75 20.62
C GLY A 173 -8.90 -13.12 20.22
N LEU A 174 -7.71 -13.15 19.60
CA LEU A 174 -7.01 -14.38 19.24
C LEU A 174 -6.28 -14.91 20.48
N PRO A 175 -6.55 -16.13 20.96
CA PRO A 175 -5.76 -16.73 22.04
C PRO A 175 -4.27 -16.82 21.63
N GLU A 176 -3.35 -16.43 22.51
CA GLU A 176 -1.90 -16.47 22.20
C GLU A 176 -1.44 -17.87 21.76
N ALA A 177 -2.00 -18.92 22.34
CA ALA A 177 -1.68 -20.31 21.99
C ALA A 177 -2.06 -20.68 20.54
N ASP A 178 -3.00 -19.96 19.93
CA ASP A 178 -3.43 -20.18 18.54
C ASP A 178 -2.67 -19.27 17.55
N ALA A 179 -1.92 -18.27 18.03
CA ALA A 179 -1.34 -17.21 17.20
C ALA A 179 -0.37 -17.76 16.14
N ASP A 180 0.54 -18.64 16.53
CA ASP A 180 1.54 -19.17 15.59
C ASP A 180 0.91 -20.09 14.53
N ALA A 181 -0.07 -20.91 14.92
CA ALA A 181 -0.80 -21.78 13.99
C ALA A 181 -1.67 -20.96 13.01
N PHE A 182 -2.32 -19.91 13.50
CA PHE A 182 -3.03 -18.94 12.67
C PHE A 182 -2.08 -18.30 11.66
N MET A 183 -0.92 -17.83 12.12
CA MET A 183 0.05 -17.16 11.25
C MET A 183 0.61 -18.07 10.18
N HIS A 184 0.98 -19.29 10.54
CA HIS A 184 1.41 -20.28 9.55
C HIS A 184 0.32 -20.51 8.50
N GLY A 185 -0.93 -20.75 8.91
CA GLY A 185 -2.03 -20.98 7.97
C GLY A 185 -2.34 -19.79 7.05
N VAL A 186 -2.22 -18.55 7.55
CA VAL A 186 -2.40 -17.34 6.72
C VAL A 186 -1.24 -17.20 5.74
N THR A 187 0.01 -17.37 6.18
CA THR A 187 1.19 -17.31 5.28
C THR A 187 1.12 -18.39 4.19
N GLU A 188 0.71 -19.61 4.51
CA GLU A 188 0.53 -20.68 3.52
C GLU A 188 -0.58 -20.41 2.49
N THR A 189 -1.58 -19.59 2.85
CA THR A 189 -2.62 -19.12 1.90
C THR A 189 -2.02 -18.19 0.83
N LEU A 190 -1.01 -17.40 1.19
CA LEU A 190 -0.40 -16.37 0.33
C LEU A 190 0.90 -16.83 -0.34
N ARG A 191 1.29 -18.10 -0.13
CA ARG A 191 2.49 -18.73 -0.70
C ARG A 191 2.34 -18.95 -2.20
N TRP A 192 3.42 -18.79 -2.94
CA TRP A 192 3.49 -19.21 -4.34
C TRP A 192 3.46 -20.75 -4.47
N TYR A 193 2.56 -21.26 -5.31
CA TYR A 193 2.52 -22.67 -5.69
C TYR A 193 2.61 -22.79 -7.21
N ASN A 194 3.63 -23.49 -7.69
CA ASN A 194 3.86 -23.68 -9.13
C ASN A 194 2.87 -24.64 -9.82
N LYS A 195 1.95 -25.25 -9.06
CA LYS A 195 0.94 -26.17 -9.59
C LYS A 195 -0.32 -25.39 -9.98
N VAL A 196 -0.63 -25.44 -11.27
CA VAL A 196 -1.84 -24.88 -11.87
C VAL A 196 -3.03 -25.80 -11.58
N THR A 197 -4.21 -25.24 -11.36
CA THR A 197 -5.45 -25.96 -11.01
C THR A 197 -6.27 -26.39 -12.23
N VAL A 198 -5.91 -25.89 -13.41
CA VAL A 198 -6.54 -26.16 -14.70
C VAL A 198 -5.60 -26.90 -15.66
N ASP A 199 -6.15 -27.38 -16.78
CA ASP A 199 -5.36 -27.89 -17.89
C ASP A 199 -4.69 -26.76 -18.70
N GLU A 200 -3.70 -27.14 -19.50
CA GLU A 200 -2.93 -26.22 -20.35
C GLU A 200 -3.80 -25.40 -21.31
N LYS A 201 -4.83 -26.02 -21.88
CA LYS A 201 -5.71 -25.38 -22.86
C LYS A 201 -6.50 -24.24 -22.21
N ILE A 202 -7.14 -24.51 -21.07
CA ILE A 202 -7.90 -23.49 -20.32
C ILE A 202 -6.98 -22.37 -19.87
N TYR A 203 -5.79 -22.70 -19.36
CA TYR A 203 -4.80 -21.70 -18.95
C TYR A 203 -4.44 -20.74 -20.09
N HIS A 204 -4.15 -21.26 -21.28
CA HIS A 204 -3.83 -20.42 -22.45
C HIS A 204 -5.02 -19.61 -22.94
N GLN A 205 -6.24 -20.16 -22.87
CA GLN A 205 -7.45 -19.41 -23.20
C GLN A 205 -7.64 -18.21 -22.26
N LEU A 206 -7.57 -18.41 -20.95
CA LEU A 206 -7.68 -17.32 -19.97
C LEU A 206 -6.53 -16.30 -20.12
N ARG A 207 -5.32 -16.78 -20.44
CA ARG A 207 -4.15 -15.91 -20.65
C ARG A 207 -4.26 -15.05 -21.90
N SER A 208 -4.95 -15.55 -22.93
CA SER A 208 -5.24 -14.77 -24.14
C SER A 208 -6.20 -13.61 -23.88
N VAL A 209 -7.04 -13.69 -22.84
CA VAL A 209 -7.93 -12.60 -22.43
C VAL A 209 -7.14 -11.57 -21.63
N HIS A 210 -6.55 -11.98 -20.50
CA HIS A 210 -5.78 -11.07 -19.65
C HIS A 210 -4.90 -11.85 -18.66
N ARG A 211 -3.67 -11.36 -18.42
CA ARG A 211 -2.71 -12.02 -17.50
C ARG A 211 -3.25 -12.12 -16.07
N LEU A 212 -3.87 -11.04 -15.57
CA LEU A 212 -4.50 -11.03 -14.24
C LEU A 212 -5.58 -12.10 -14.08
N ILE A 213 -6.41 -12.35 -15.11
CA ILE A 213 -7.45 -13.39 -15.02
C ILE A 213 -6.79 -14.75 -14.81
N THR A 214 -5.73 -15.03 -15.55
CA THR A 214 -5.00 -16.31 -15.44
C THR A 214 -4.36 -16.48 -14.07
N ASP A 215 -3.73 -15.42 -13.59
CA ASP A 215 -3.08 -15.37 -12.28
C ASP A 215 -4.05 -15.65 -11.12
N VAL A 216 -5.28 -15.16 -11.22
CA VAL A 216 -6.30 -15.36 -10.19
C VAL A 216 -7.02 -16.70 -10.33
N VAL A 217 -7.44 -17.08 -11.53
CA VAL A 217 -8.32 -18.23 -11.76
C VAL A 217 -7.56 -19.55 -11.76
N CYS A 218 -6.32 -19.57 -12.25
CA CYS A 218 -5.62 -20.83 -12.55
C CYS A 218 -4.75 -21.35 -11.40
N PHE A 219 -4.66 -20.65 -10.27
CA PHE A 219 -3.78 -20.99 -9.16
C PHE A 219 -4.56 -21.32 -7.89
N LYS A 220 -3.90 -22.02 -6.96
CA LYS A 220 -4.52 -22.54 -5.73
C LYS A 220 -4.99 -21.42 -4.79
N GLY A 221 -4.36 -20.27 -4.82
CA GLY A 221 -4.64 -19.20 -3.88
C GLY A 221 -4.02 -17.86 -4.27
N PRO A 222 -4.33 -16.81 -3.49
CA PRO A 222 -3.95 -15.43 -3.76
C PRO A 222 -2.50 -15.18 -3.34
N HIS A 223 -1.56 -15.76 -4.10
CA HIS A 223 -0.13 -15.60 -3.82
C HIS A 223 0.30 -14.13 -3.83
N ILE A 224 1.40 -13.82 -3.14
CA ILE A 224 1.99 -12.48 -3.15
C ILE A 224 2.38 -12.11 -4.58
N ASN A 225 1.83 -11.01 -5.10
CA ASN A 225 2.27 -10.46 -6.39
C ASN A 225 3.63 -9.78 -6.28
N HIS A 226 3.79 -8.99 -5.22
CA HIS A 226 5.01 -8.29 -4.84
C HIS A 226 5.01 -7.96 -3.36
N LEU A 227 6.20 -7.68 -2.84
CA LEU A 227 6.42 -7.12 -1.53
C LEU A 227 7.41 -5.96 -1.68
N THR A 228 6.96 -4.76 -1.37
CA THR A 228 7.62 -3.50 -1.70
C THR A 228 8.23 -2.90 -0.44
N PRO A 229 9.55 -2.71 -0.36
CA PRO A 229 10.18 -1.96 0.73
C PRO A 229 10.10 -0.45 0.51
N ARG A 230 10.33 0.34 1.57
CA ARG A 230 10.45 1.81 1.51
C ARG A 230 11.90 2.26 1.37
N THR A 231 12.15 3.17 0.43
CA THR A 231 13.42 3.91 0.27
C THR A 231 13.24 5.41 0.53
N LEU A 232 14.31 6.08 0.96
CA LEU A 232 14.41 7.54 1.09
C LEU A 232 14.78 8.24 -0.22
N ASP A 233 15.42 7.55 -1.18
CA ASP A 233 15.70 8.07 -2.51
C ASP A 233 15.47 6.98 -3.57
N ILE A 234 14.32 7.05 -4.25
CA ILE A 234 13.96 6.11 -5.31
C ILE A 234 14.79 6.29 -6.57
N ASP A 235 15.29 7.50 -6.85
CA ASP A 235 16.11 7.75 -8.03
C ASP A 235 17.47 7.09 -7.88
N ALA A 236 18.06 7.15 -6.67
CA ALA A 236 19.28 6.45 -6.34
C ALA A 236 19.11 4.92 -6.44
N VAL A 237 17.99 4.39 -5.93
CA VAL A 237 17.70 2.95 -6.05
C VAL A 237 17.56 2.54 -7.52
N GLN A 238 16.79 3.29 -8.31
CA GLN A 238 16.59 2.99 -9.73
C GLN A 238 17.90 3.02 -10.52
N MET A 239 18.81 3.94 -10.22
CA MET A 239 20.14 4.01 -10.85
C MET A 239 21.03 2.81 -10.51
N GLU A 240 20.99 2.33 -9.27
CA GLU A 240 21.90 1.29 -8.79
C GLU A 240 21.38 -0.14 -9.05
N MET A 241 20.06 -0.32 -9.16
CA MET A 241 19.43 -1.62 -9.43
C MET A 241 20.06 -2.42 -10.60
N PRO A 242 20.37 -1.82 -11.78
CA PRO A 242 21.04 -2.55 -12.86
C PRO A 242 22.43 -3.09 -12.51
N GLN A 243 23.18 -2.39 -11.65
CA GLN A 243 24.49 -2.86 -11.17
C GLN A 243 24.38 -4.07 -10.26
N GLN A 244 23.24 -4.19 -9.57
CA GLN A 244 22.88 -5.33 -8.72
C GLN A 244 22.15 -6.45 -9.51
N GLY A 245 22.12 -6.37 -10.84
CA GLY A 245 21.47 -7.37 -11.70
C GLY A 245 19.94 -7.29 -11.74
N ILE A 246 19.36 -6.22 -11.20
CA ILE A 246 17.92 -5.96 -11.19
C ILE A 246 17.57 -5.09 -12.40
N ARG A 247 16.79 -5.64 -13.35
CA ARG A 247 16.37 -4.91 -14.56
C ARG A 247 15.16 -4.03 -14.25
N THR A 248 15.39 -2.73 -14.09
CA THR A 248 14.34 -1.75 -13.82
C THR A 248 13.52 -1.41 -15.05
N LYS A 249 12.31 -0.91 -14.83
CA LYS A 249 11.61 -0.12 -15.85
C LYS A 249 12.17 1.30 -15.88
N ASP A 250 12.03 1.95 -17.04
CA ASP A 250 12.55 3.31 -17.25
C ASP A 250 11.76 4.38 -16.49
N VAL A 251 10.49 4.11 -16.15
CA VAL A 251 9.56 5.11 -15.60
C VAL A 251 9.40 4.95 -14.09
N ILE A 252 9.54 6.06 -13.36
CA ILE A 252 9.08 6.23 -11.98
C ILE A 252 7.69 6.86 -12.03
N GLU A 253 6.74 6.27 -11.32
CA GLU A 253 5.38 6.76 -11.20
C GLU A 253 5.23 7.68 -10.00
N GLY A 254 4.17 8.47 -10.02
CA GLY A 254 3.89 9.44 -8.97
C GLY A 254 4.37 10.84 -9.36
N PRO A 255 4.51 11.76 -8.39
CA PRO A 255 5.05 13.08 -8.66
C PRO A 255 6.50 13.01 -9.15
N ALA A 256 6.95 14.10 -9.80
CA ALA A 256 8.36 14.31 -10.08
C ALA A 256 9.18 14.35 -8.79
N LYS A 257 10.52 14.28 -8.90
CA LYS A 257 11.41 14.44 -7.73
C LYS A 257 11.20 15.81 -7.10
N ARG A 258 11.03 15.83 -5.78
CA ARG A 258 10.80 17.01 -4.93
C ARG A 258 11.80 17.09 -3.78
N ILE A 259 11.89 18.24 -3.12
CA ILE A 259 12.53 18.35 -1.80
C ILE A 259 11.60 17.73 -0.75
N HIS A 260 10.32 18.12 -0.77
CA HIS A 260 9.29 17.58 0.09
C HIS A 260 8.37 16.67 -0.73
N GLN A 261 8.63 15.36 -0.65
CA GLN A 261 7.85 14.35 -1.37
C GLN A 261 6.37 14.43 -0.98
N ILE A 262 5.48 14.22 -1.94
CA ILE A 262 4.03 14.14 -1.71
C ILE A 262 3.53 12.78 -2.19
N LEU A 263 2.48 12.26 -1.55
CA LEU A 263 1.92 10.94 -1.87
C LEU A 263 3.00 9.85 -1.85
N LEU A 264 3.27 9.21 -2.99
CA LEU A 264 4.40 8.29 -3.14
C LEU A 264 4.93 8.33 -4.56
N ARG A 265 6.19 7.92 -4.70
CA ARG A 265 6.83 7.58 -5.97
C ARG A 265 7.11 6.08 -5.97
N GLN A 266 6.93 5.41 -7.09
CA GLN A 266 7.14 3.96 -7.19
C GLN A 266 7.73 3.56 -8.55
N THR A 267 8.48 2.47 -8.58
CA THR A 267 8.88 1.82 -9.83
C THR A 267 8.93 0.32 -9.64
N SER A 268 8.79 -0.41 -10.75
CA SER A 268 8.85 -1.87 -10.77
C SER A 268 10.04 -2.36 -11.58
N PHE A 269 10.44 -3.61 -11.33
CA PHE A 269 11.49 -4.28 -12.07
C PHE A 269 11.03 -5.63 -12.59
N LYS A 270 11.79 -6.13 -13.57
CA LYS A 270 11.34 -7.15 -14.49
C LYS A 270 10.88 -8.43 -13.79
N GLU A 271 9.71 -8.83 -14.21
CA GLU A 271 9.04 -10.11 -14.04
C GLU A 271 9.96 -11.33 -14.05
N MET A 272 9.87 -12.15 -13.00
CA MET A 272 10.48 -13.47 -12.98
C MET A 272 9.52 -14.48 -13.62
N GLU A 273 10.01 -15.22 -14.62
CA GLU A 273 9.27 -16.37 -15.16
C GLU A 273 9.51 -17.59 -14.26
N GLU A 274 8.43 -18.06 -13.65
CA GLU A 274 8.39 -19.27 -12.84
C GLU A 274 7.93 -20.44 -13.70
N HIS A 275 8.55 -21.61 -13.48
CA HIS A 275 8.08 -22.85 -14.10
C HIS A 275 6.76 -23.27 -13.47
N ILE A 276 5.79 -23.66 -14.29
CA ILE A 276 4.48 -24.15 -13.83
C ILE A 276 4.19 -25.58 -14.30
N THR A 277 3.39 -26.29 -13.53
CA THR A 277 2.93 -27.66 -13.82
C THR A 277 1.42 -27.70 -13.92
N PHE A 278 0.90 -28.18 -15.05
CA PHE A 278 -0.54 -28.35 -15.29
C PHE A 278 -1.10 -29.62 -14.65
N VAL A 279 -2.39 -29.61 -14.30
CA VAL A 279 -3.09 -30.82 -13.84
C VAL A 279 -3.05 -31.89 -14.93
N GLY A 280 -2.67 -33.11 -14.56
CA GLY A 280 -2.62 -34.25 -15.49
C GLY A 280 -1.32 -34.36 -16.30
N SER A 281 -0.36 -33.45 -16.12
CA SER A 281 1.00 -33.57 -16.64
C SER A 281 2.00 -33.81 -15.52
N ASN A 282 3.02 -34.65 -15.76
CA ASN A 282 4.12 -34.92 -14.82
C ASN A 282 5.38 -34.12 -15.13
N ASP A 283 5.42 -33.38 -16.24
CA ASP A 283 6.56 -32.56 -16.67
C ASP A 283 6.26 -31.06 -16.52
N HIS A 284 7.30 -30.29 -16.22
CA HIS A 284 7.30 -28.82 -16.17
C HIS A 284 6.95 -28.26 -17.56
N ALA A 285 5.66 -28.10 -17.84
CA ALA A 285 5.13 -27.91 -19.18
C ALA A 285 4.78 -26.45 -19.53
N GLY A 286 5.10 -25.47 -18.68
CA GLY A 286 4.87 -24.06 -19.00
C GLY A 286 5.65 -23.07 -18.15
N SER A 287 5.51 -21.79 -18.47
CA SER A 287 5.96 -20.67 -17.64
C SER A 287 4.83 -19.71 -17.29
N HIS A 288 4.89 -19.16 -16.08
CA HIS A 288 4.01 -18.11 -15.59
C HIS A 288 4.84 -17.00 -14.96
N THR A 289 4.35 -15.77 -15.07
CA THR A 289 4.94 -14.65 -14.37
C THR A 289 4.15 -14.41 -13.09
N ALA A 290 4.67 -14.92 -11.99
CA ALA A 290 4.05 -14.80 -10.68
C ALA A 290 4.45 -13.51 -9.96
N HIS A 291 5.75 -13.22 -9.98
CA HIS A 291 6.34 -12.20 -9.15
C HIS A 291 6.87 -11.04 -10.00
N PHE A 292 6.57 -9.84 -9.56
CA PHE A 292 7.33 -8.65 -9.92
C PHE A 292 7.87 -8.03 -8.66
N GLY A 293 9.01 -7.36 -8.82
CA GLY A 293 9.54 -6.56 -7.74
C GLY A 293 9.13 -5.11 -7.90
N GLU A 294 8.96 -4.45 -6.77
CA GLU A 294 8.55 -3.05 -6.70
C GLU A 294 9.28 -2.36 -5.55
N ILE A 295 9.51 -1.06 -5.70
CA ILE A 295 10.13 -0.18 -4.71
C ILE A 295 9.31 1.10 -4.61
N GLU A 296 9.14 1.63 -3.40
CA GLU A 296 8.42 2.89 -3.17
C GLU A 296 9.20 3.88 -2.30
N GLN A 297 8.97 5.16 -2.56
CA GLN A 297 9.36 6.27 -1.70
C GLN A 297 8.10 7.01 -1.28
N LEU A 298 7.82 7.04 0.01
CA LEU A 298 6.65 7.70 0.58
C LEU A 298 6.93 9.17 0.86
N GLY A 299 5.92 10.00 0.64
CA GLY A 299 5.89 11.41 0.95
C GLY A 299 4.71 11.76 1.84
N ILE A 300 4.30 13.03 1.79
CA ILE A 300 3.31 13.62 2.67
C ILE A 300 1.89 13.34 2.15
N ALA A 301 0.96 13.04 3.07
CA ALA A 301 -0.46 12.93 2.80
C ALA A 301 -1.07 14.30 2.45
N LEU A 302 -1.85 14.34 1.37
CA LEU A 302 -2.45 15.56 0.85
C LEU A 302 -3.89 15.76 1.33
N THR A 303 -4.29 17.01 1.53
CA THR A 303 -5.69 17.36 1.81
C THR A 303 -6.57 17.10 0.59
N ARG A 304 -7.90 17.01 0.79
CA ARG A 304 -8.84 16.71 -0.31
C ARG A 304 -8.71 17.62 -1.53
N PRO A 305 -8.64 18.96 -1.39
CA PRO A 305 -8.47 19.84 -2.55
C PRO A 305 -7.15 19.60 -3.28
N SER A 306 -6.05 19.44 -2.54
CA SER A 306 -4.73 19.16 -3.11
C SER A 306 -4.67 17.80 -3.80
N ARG A 307 -5.34 16.80 -3.24
CA ARG A 307 -5.43 15.47 -3.83
C ARG A 307 -6.20 15.52 -5.15
N GLN A 308 -7.30 16.25 -5.21
CA GLN A 308 -8.06 16.45 -6.46
C GLN A 308 -7.19 17.13 -7.53
N LEU A 309 -6.46 18.18 -7.17
CA LEU A 309 -5.51 18.84 -8.08
C LEU A 309 -4.45 17.86 -8.60
N TYR A 310 -3.89 17.03 -7.71
CA TYR A 310 -2.92 16.01 -8.10
C TYR A 310 -3.52 14.96 -9.06
N ASP A 311 -4.73 14.48 -8.78
CA ASP A 311 -5.39 13.43 -9.57
C ASP A 311 -5.70 13.89 -11.02
N GLU A 312 -5.75 15.20 -11.27
CA GLU A 312 -5.90 15.81 -12.60
C GLU A 312 -4.58 15.87 -13.40
N LEU A 313 -3.42 15.95 -12.72
CA LEU A 313 -2.10 16.12 -13.37
C LEU A 313 -1.79 15.02 -14.39
N PRO A 314 -2.04 13.71 -14.13
CA PRO A 314 -1.76 12.67 -15.11
C PRO A 314 -2.52 12.85 -16.43
N SER A 315 -3.72 13.44 -16.41
CA SER A 315 -4.47 13.72 -17.64
C SER A 315 -3.84 14.89 -18.41
N GLN A 316 -3.45 15.95 -17.71
CA GLN A 316 -2.75 17.11 -18.30
C GLN A 316 -1.40 16.71 -18.90
N VAL A 317 -0.63 15.84 -18.24
CA VAL A 317 0.64 15.31 -18.76
C VAL A 317 0.46 14.55 -20.08
N ARG A 318 -0.66 13.84 -20.24
CA ARG A 318 -0.99 13.09 -21.47
C ARG A 318 -1.44 13.99 -22.62
N GLU A 319 -2.03 15.13 -22.31
CA GLU A 319 -2.49 16.11 -23.31
C GLU A 319 -1.34 16.86 -23.99
N ILE A 320 -0.16 16.91 -23.37
CA ILE A 320 0.99 17.67 -23.90
C ILE A 320 1.46 17.13 -25.26
N ASP A 321 1.40 15.81 -25.53
CA ASP A 321 1.89 15.24 -26.82
C ASP A 321 1.21 13.93 -27.29
N GLY A 322 0.17 13.43 -26.62
CA GLY A 322 -0.61 12.25 -27.07
C GLY A 322 0.08 10.88 -26.93
N GLU A 323 1.36 10.79 -26.55
CA GLU A 323 2.11 9.53 -26.41
C GLU A 323 1.95 8.80 -25.05
N GLY A 324 1.11 9.29 -24.13
CA GLY A 324 0.85 8.58 -22.88
C GLY A 324 2.04 8.57 -21.90
N ASN A 325 2.10 7.55 -21.02
CA ASN A 325 3.11 7.42 -19.95
C ASN A 325 4.41 6.70 -20.40
N ILE A 326 4.64 6.53 -21.71
CA ILE A 326 5.66 5.58 -22.24
C ILE A 326 6.90 6.28 -22.80
N SER A 327 6.85 7.59 -23.02
CA SER A 327 7.98 8.33 -23.61
C SER A 327 9.03 8.73 -22.56
N SER A 328 10.29 8.84 -22.99
CA SER A 328 11.44 9.13 -22.13
C SER A 328 11.42 10.51 -21.44
N ASP A 329 10.52 11.39 -21.83
CA ASP A 329 10.30 12.74 -21.28
C ASP A 329 9.12 12.81 -20.29
N TYR A 330 8.49 11.68 -19.93
CA TYR A 330 7.36 11.65 -18.98
C TYR A 330 7.65 12.41 -17.67
N SER A 331 8.81 12.17 -17.07
CA SER A 331 9.22 12.84 -15.83
C SER A 331 9.34 14.36 -15.97
N GLU A 332 9.83 14.86 -17.11
CA GLU A 332 9.91 16.30 -17.39
C GLU A 332 8.54 16.93 -17.62
N ARG A 333 7.61 16.18 -18.25
CA ARG A 333 6.22 16.65 -18.40
C ARG A 333 5.51 16.69 -17.06
N VAL A 334 5.65 15.67 -16.22
CA VAL A 334 5.10 15.68 -14.84
C VAL A 334 5.63 16.88 -14.09
N LYS A 335 6.95 17.14 -14.16
CA LYS A 335 7.57 18.30 -13.53
C LYS A 335 6.97 19.61 -14.02
N THR A 336 6.79 19.77 -15.33
CA THR A 336 6.19 20.97 -15.96
C THR A 336 4.75 21.20 -15.48
N VAL A 337 3.93 20.15 -15.51
CA VAL A 337 2.51 20.23 -15.11
C VAL A 337 2.35 20.45 -13.60
N SER A 338 3.29 19.95 -12.79
CA SER A 338 3.27 20.12 -11.33
C SER A 338 4.02 21.35 -10.81
N ALA A 339 4.51 22.23 -11.68
CA ALA A 339 5.39 23.34 -11.29
C ALA A 339 4.76 24.32 -10.28
N ASP A 340 3.43 24.49 -10.34
CA ASP A 340 2.68 25.35 -9.42
C ASP A 340 2.39 24.69 -8.06
N PHE A 341 2.76 23.42 -7.87
CA PHE A 341 2.58 22.71 -6.59
C PHE A 341 3.75 23.03 -5.64
N PRO A 342 3.50 23.67 -4.47
CA PRO A 342 4.55 24.16 -3.56
C PRO A 342 5.49 23.07 -3.04
N ASP A 343 6.79 23.31 -3.15
CA ASP A 343 7.85 22.41 -2.66
C ASP A 343 8.58 22.99 -1.43
N ASP A 344 7.80 23.59 -0.52
CA ASP A 344 8.24 24.13 0.77
C ASP A 344 7.23 23.71 1.86
N LEU A 345 7.72 23.18 2.99
CA LEU A 345 6.85 22.69 4.08
C LEU A 345 6.00 23.80 4.70
N THR A 346 6.54 25.01 4.83
CA THR A 346 5.81 26.14 5.42
C THR A 346 4.66 26.54 4.51
N GLU A 347 4.90 26.63 3.21
CA GLU A 347 3.86 26.96 2.24
C GLU A 347 2.79 25.86 2.15
N LEU A 348 3.19 24.57 2.15
CA LEU A 348 2.27 23.45 2.19
C LEU A 348 1.34 23.50 3.42
N TYR A 349 1.89 23.88 4.57
CA TYR A 349 1.13 24.07 5.81
C TYR A 349 0.21 25.30 5.74
N GLU A 350 0.74 26.47 5.38
CA GLU A 350 -0.01 27.73 5.41
C GLU A 350 -1.17 27.75 4.41
N ARG A 351 -1.03 27.04 3.29
CA ARG A 351 -2.08 26.89 2.27
C ARG A 351 -3.02 25.70 2.55
N GLY A 352 -2.78 24.91 3.61
CA GLY A 352 -3.60 23.76 3.95
C GLY A 352 -3.57 22.66 2.89
N LEU A 353 -2.40 22.46 2.27
CA LEU A 353 -2.27 21.55 1.13
C LEU A 353 -1.93 20.12 1.54
N ALA A 354 -1.35 19.94 2.71
CA ALA A 354 -0.92 18.66 3.27
C ALA A 354 -1.33 18.54 4.74
N PHE A 355 -1.29 17.32 5.25
CA PHE A 355 -1.57 17.05 6.67
C PHE A 355 -0.29 17.02 7.49
N PHE A 356 -0.38 17.54 8.72
CA PHE A 356 0.75 17.66 9.65
C PHE A 356 0.34 17.19 11.05
N ARG A 357 1.28 16.60 11.78
CA ARG A 357 1.20 16.40 13.24
C ARG A 357 1.76 17.63 13.93
N TYR A 358 1.16 18.00 15.05
CA TYR A 358 1.62 19.08 15.89
C TYR A 358 2.29 18.55 17.15
N GLU A 359 3.50 19.02 17.43
CA GLU A 359 4.25 18.67 18.62
C GLU A 359 4.75 19.90 19.36
N GLN A 360 4.80 19.86 20.68
CA GLN A 360 5.36 20.95 21.46
C GLN A 360 6.88 20.96 21.25
N ARG A 361 7.42 22.06 20.71
CA ARG A 361 8.86 22.19 20.46
C ARG A 361 9.61 22.68 21.70
N ASP A 362 9.20 23.84 22.22
CA ASP A 362 9.86 24.49 23.35
C ASP A 362 8.87 24.78 24.49
N GLN A 363 9.17 24.29 25.70
CA GLN A 363 8.29 24.49 26.86
C GLN A 363 8.15 25.96 27.27
N LYS A 364 9.24 26.75 27.22
CA LYS A 364 9.20 28.14 27.71
C LYS A 364 8.33 29.05 26.84
N PRO A 365 8.50 29.11 25.49
CA PRO A 365 7.62 29.88 24.61
C PRO A 365 6.17 29.38 24.66
N PHE A 366 5.96 28.07 24.68
CA PHE A 366 4.62 27.48 24.76
C PHE A 366 3.88 27.88 26.06
N ALA A 367 4.55 27.75 27.22
CA ALA A 367 3.98 28.15 28.50
C ALA A 367 3.83 29.67 28.65
N ALA A 368 4.75 30.47 28.08
CA ALA A 368 4.63 31.92 28.07
C ALA A 368 3.40 32.37 27.27
N ALA A 369 3.18 31.79 26.09
CA ALA A 369 1.99 32.03 25.28
C ALA A 369 0.71 31.59 25.99
N ALA A 370 0.74 30.52 26.79
CA ALA A 370 -0.41 30.14 27.62
C ALA A 370 -0.70 31.16 28.73
N LYS A 371 0.35 31.66 29.39
CA LYS A 371 0.23 32.54 30.57
C LYS A 371 -0.06 34.00 30.23
N ASP A 372 0.23 34.44 29.00
CA ASP A 372 -0.08 35.80 28.56
C ASP A 372 -1.59 36.03 28.28
N GLY A 373 -2.39 34.97 28.32
CA GLY A 373 -3.85 35.02 28.10
C GLY A 373 -4.26 35.00 26.63
N SER A 374 -3.34 34.72 25.71
CA SER A 374 -3.64 34.55 24.29
C SER A 374 -4.66 33.42 24.06
N PRO A 375 -5.62 33.59 23.14
CA PRO A 375 -6.51 32.51 22.77
C PRO A 375 -5.72 31.40 22.06
N TRP A 376 -6.14 30.15 22.25
CA TRP A 376 -5.60 29.02 21.50
C TRP A 376 -5.66 29.28 19.99
N ASN A 377 -4.50 29.27 19.34
CA ASN A 377 -4.38 29.40 17.90
C ASN A 377 -3.14 28.62 17.44
N ILE A 378 -3.37 27.44 16.86
CA ILE A 378 -2.29 26.55 16.41
C ILE A 378 -1.36 27.24 15.40
N ARG A 379 -1.90 28.04 14.47
CA ARG A 379 -1.10 28.74 13.45
C ARG A 379 -0.14 29.75 14.08
N THR A 380 -0.59 30.51 15.07
CA THR A 380 0.29 31.46 15.80
C THR A 380 1.38 30.73 16.59
N LEU A 381 1.05 29.58 17.19
CA LEU A 381 2.02 28.77 17.93
C LEU A 381 3.08 28.14 17.01
N VAL A 382 2.71 27.75 15.79
CA VAL A 382 3.65 27.28 14.76
C VAL A 382 4.52 28.45 14.26
N GLN A 383 3.93 29.60 13.95
CA GLN A 383 4.67 30.79 13.49
C GLN A 383 5.67 31.32 14.53
N SER A 384 5.38 31.17 15.82
CA SER A 384 6.28 31.54 16.91
C SER A 384 7.31 30.44 17.25
N SER A 385 7.33 29.33 16.51
CA SER A 385 8.17 28.15 16.76
C SER A 385 7.97 27.49 18.14
N SER A 386 6.87 27.79 18.83
CA SER A 386 6.49 27.14 20.09
C SER A 386 5.98 25.71 19.85
N VAL A 387 5.41 25.47 18.66
CA VAL A 387 4.92 24.19 18.18
C VAL A 387 5.67 23.83 16.89
N ALA A 388 6.15 22.60 16.80
CA ALA A 388 6.69 22.01 15.58
C ALA A 388 5.57 21.36 14.76
N ILE A 389 5.77 21.32 13.44
CA ILE A 389 4.93 20.56 12.51
C ILE A 389 5.75 19.44 11.89
N THR A 390 5.19 18.24 11.88
CA THR A 390 5.80 17.06 11.25
C THR A 390 4.84 16.54 10.19
N PRO A 391 5.26 16.39 8.93
CA PRO A 391 4.34 15.92 7.90
C PRO A 391 3.77 14.54 8.19
N ILE A 392 2.48 14.32 7.94
CA ILE A 392 1.88 12.98 8.05
C ILE A 392 2.23 12.19 6.78
N ILE A 393 2.85 11.03 6.95
CA ILE A 393 3.23 10.14 5.85
C ILE A 393 1.97 9.64 5.13
N TYR A 394 2.04 9.55 3.81
CA TYR A 394 1.00 8.93 2.99
C TYR A 394 1.05 7.39 3.10
N GLU A 395 0.00 6.81 3.68
CA GLU A 395 -0.14 5.38 3.98
C GLU A 395 -0.95 4.61 2.92
N ASN A 396 -1.35 5.28 1.85
CA ASN A 396 -2.23 4.72 0.82
C ASN A 396 -1.48 4.58 -0.52
N PHE A 397 -2.20 4.21 -1.58
CA PHE A 397 -1.64 3.97 -2.91
C PHE A 397 -2.01 5.08 -3.89
N LEU A 398 -1.23 5.23 -4.97
CA LEU A 398 -1.56 6.18 -6.05
C LEU A 398 -2.93 5.86 -6.68
N PRO A 399 -3.63 6.87 -7.23
CA PRO A 399 -4.84 6.62 -8.00
C PRO A 399 -4.49 5.86 -9.29
N VAL A 400 -5.44 5.06 -9.78
CA VAL A 400 -5.26 4.23 -10.99
C VAL A 400 -4.86 5.05 -12.22
N SER A 401 -5.32 6.30 -12.32
CA SER A 401 -4.99 7.23 -13.41
C SER A 401 -3.53 7.68 -13.43
N ALA A 402 -2.84 7.59 -12.29
CA ALA A 402 -1.43 7.92 -12.09
C ALA A 402 -0.51 6.68 -12.16
N THR A 403 -1.06 5.47 -12.11
CA THR A 403 -0.28 4.23 -12.19
C THR A 403 -0.23 3.67 -13.62
N GLY A 404 0.90 3.86 -14.32
CA GLY A 404 1.25 3.14 -15.53
C GLY A 404 1.74 1.70 -15.25
N ILE A 405 2.02 1.30 -14.00
CA ILE A 405 2.48 -0.03 -13.60
C ILE A 405 1.35 -1.01 -13.86
N SER A 406 0.11 -0.64 -13.55
CA SER A 406 -1.06 -1.43 -13.91
C SER A 406 -1.16 -1.62 -15.43
N GLN A 407 -1.07 -0.56 -16.23
CA GLN A 407 -1.15 -0.69 -17.69
C GLN A 407 0.06 -1.41 -18.30
N SER A 408 1.26 -1.24 -17.77
CA SER A 408 2.50 -1.84 -18.30
C SER A 408 2.70 -3.28 -17.84
N ASN A 409 2.23 -3.66 -16.65
CA ASN A 409 2.23 -5.05 -16.17
C ASN A 409 1.18 -5.89 -16.92
N PHE A 410 0.08 -5.27 -17.34
CA PHE A 410 -1.10 -6.01 -17.82
C PHE A 410 -1.47 -5.80 -19.30
N GLY A 411 -1.13 -4.65 -19.89
CA GLY A 411 -1.51 -4.25 -21.26
C GLY A 411 -2.99 -3.88 -21.39
N GLY A 412 -3.34 -2.81 -22.11
CA GLY A 412 -4.75 -2.51 -22.45
C GLY A 412 -5.09 -1.06 -22.81
N ALA A 413 -6.22 -0.88 -23.51
CA ALA A 413 -6.79 0.43 -23.88
C ALA A 413 -8.09 0.72 -23.10
N LYS A 414 -8.27 2.01 -22.72
CA LYS A 414 -9.25 2.50 -21.73
C LYS A 414 -10.70 2.02 -21.94
N GLN A 415 -11.39 1.70 -20.84
CA GLN A 415 -12.85 1.59 -20.75
C GLN A 415 -13.43 2.62 -19.74
N LYS A 416 -14.73 2.93 -19.88
CA LYS A 416 -15.43 3.95 -19.07
C LYS A 416 -15.82 3.41 -17.69
N SER A 417 -15.58 4.20 -16.65
CA SER A 417 -15.98 3.94 -15.25
C SER A 417 -17.34 4.56 -14.94
N TYR A 418 -18.28 3.76 -14.41
CA TYR A 418 -19.49 4.24 -13.72
C TYR A 418 -19.91 3.27 -12.61
N SER A 419 -20.18 3.79 -11.41
CA SER A 419 -20.82 3.15 -10.23
C SER A 419 -20.11 1.95 -9.56
N ALA A 420 -18.86 1.65 -9.90
CA ALA A 420 -18.16 0.45 -9.42
C ALA A 420 -17.93 0.39 -7.88
N LYS A 421 -17.82 1.55 -7.19
CA LYS A 421 -17.66 1.60 -5.72
C LYS A 421 -18.90 1.08 -5.00
N ALA A 422 -20.10 1.51 -5.41
CA ALA A 422 -21.33 1.07 -4.76
C ALA A 422 -21.53 -0.45 -4.91
N THR A 423 -21.17 -1.01 -6.07
CA THR A 423 -21.19 -2.47 -6.29
C THR A 423 -20.17 -3.20 -5.41
N PHE A 424 -18.96 -2.63 -5.24
CA PHE A 424 -17.96 -3.16 -4.32
C PHE A 424 -18.48 -3.17 -2.89
N GLU A 425 -18.99 -2.05 -2.39
CA GLU A 425 -19.48 -1.86 -1.02
C GLU A 425 -20.83 -2.55 -0.73
N ALA A 426 -21.60 -2.92 -1.77
CA ALA A 426 -22.83 -3.68 -1.61
C ALA A 426 -22.59 -5.13 -1.13
N GLN A 427 -21.36 -5.64 -1.27
CA GLN A 427 -20.98 -6.93 -0.73
C GLN A 427 -20.89 -6.87 0.81
N PRO A 428 -21.29 -7.91 1.55
CA PRO A 428 -21.26 -7.86 3.00
C PRO A 428 -19.86 -7.56 3.56
N GLY A 429 -19.75 -6.42 4.26
CA GLY A 429 -18.55 -5.97 4.99
C GLY A 429 -17.44 -5.37 4.14
N THR A 430 -17.69 -5.01 2.89
CA THR A 430 -16.71 -4.36 1.99
C THR A 430 -16.77 -2.83 2.02
N TYR A 431 -17.41 -2.25 3.04
CA TYR A 431 -17.33 -0.81 3.30
C TYR A 431 -15.87 -0.41 3.49
N VAL A 432 -15.42 0.59 2.73
CA VAL A 432 -14.05 1.11 2.82
C VAL A 432 -14.05 2.43 3.57
N LEU A 433 -13.02 2.63 4.40
CA LEU A 433 -12.78 3.91 5.07
C LEU A 433 -12.22 4.93 4.08
N ASP A 434 -12.58 6.21 4.23
CA ASP A 434 -11.98 7.30 3.47
C ASP A 434 -10.60 7.63 4.08
N GLU A 435 -9.54 7.52 3.28
CA GLU A 435 -8.17 7.76 3.75
C GLU A 435 -7.93 9.20 4.20
N ILE A 436 -8.59 10.17 3.56
CA ILE A 436 -8.41 11.59 3.85
C ILE A 436 -9.05 11.95 5.18
N GLU A 437 -10.20 11.35 5.52
CA GLU A 437 -10.82 11.49 6.83
C GLU A 437 -9.91 10.93 7.95
N LEU A 438 -9.18 9.84 7.68
CA LEU A 438 -8.22 9.29 8.65
C LEU A 438 -7.03 10.24 8.89
N TYR A 439 -6.48 10.86 7.83
CA TYR A 439 -5.41 11.85 7.99
C TYR A 439 -5.89 13.13 8.68
N GLU A 440 -7.10 13.59 8.38
CA GLU A 440 -7.72 14.73 9.06
C GLU A 440 -7.93 14.44 10.55
N ALA A 441 -8.37 13.23 10.89
CA ALA A 441 -8.52 12.79 12.27
C ALA A 441 -7.17 12.74 13.01
N ALA A 442 -6.10 12.24 12.36
CA ALA A 442 -4.76 12.20 12.95
C ALA A 442 -4.21 13.61 13.23
N GLN A 443 -4.30 14.53 12.26
CA GLN A 443 -3.94 15.94 12.46
C GLN A 443 -4.75 16.56 13.61
N SER A 444 -6.08 16.41 13.57
CA SER A 444 -6.98 16.97 14.59
C SER A 444 -6.69 16.41 15.98
N HIS A 445 -6.35 15.12 16.07
CA HIS A 445 -5.98 14.48 17.33
C HIS A 445 -4.71 15.10 17.92
N SER A 446 -3.66 15.25 17.10
CA SER A 446 -2.41 15.88 17.57
C SER A 446 -2.61 17.33 18.03
N GLU A 447 -3.48 18.09 17.34
CA GLU A 447 -3.84 19.44 17.75
C GLU A 447 -4.58 19.44 19.09
N GLU A 448 -5.56 18.56 19.27
CA GLU A 448 -6.35 18.47 20.50
C GLU A 448 -5.48 18.09 21.71
N VAL A 449 -4.54 17.15 21.55
CA VAL A 449 -3.59 16.79 22.60
C VAL A 449 -2.78 18.00 23.05
N LEU A 450 -2.30 18.83 22.11
CA LEU A 450 -1.60 20.07 22.46
C LEU A 450 -2.52 21.11 23.08
N ARG A 451 -3.76 21.23 22.60
CA ARG A 451 -4.74 22.18 23.15
C ARG A 451 -5.01 21.88 24.63
N LEU A 452 -5.19 20.60 24.97
CA LEU A 452 -5.37 20.18 26.36
C LEU A 452 -4.15 20.50 27.23
N ARG A 453 -2.93 20.30 26.72
CA ARG A 453 -1.69 20.69 27.42
C ARG A 453 -1.60 22.20 27.62
N TYR A 454 -1.93 22.99 26.59
CA TYR A 454 -1.95 24.45 26.66
C TYR A 454 -2.95 24.94 27.70
N MET A 455 -4.16 24.38 27.74
CA MET A 455 -5.17 24.72 28.75
C MET A 455 -4.72 24.36 30.18
N ALA A 456 -3.95 23.28 30.36
CA ALA A 456 -3.37 22.94 31.65
C ALA A 456 -2.32 23.99 32.10
N GLU A 457 -1.50 24.50 31.17
CA GLU A 457 -0.53 25.58 31.45
C GLU A 457 -1.21 26.93 31.77
N VAL A 458 -2.37 27.21 31.19
CA VAL A 458 -3.19 28.39 31.54
C VAL A 458 -3.67 28.32 32.99
N GLN A 459 -3.95 27.11 33.50
CA GLN A 459 -4.47 26.89 34.85
C GLN A 459 -3.38 26.80 35.94
N ALA A 460 -2.11 26.63 35.55
CA ALA A 460 -0.96 26.37 36.42
C ALA A 460 -0.11 27.63 36.68
#